data_AF-A0A949DZE5-F1
#
_entry.id   AF-A0A949DZE5-F1
#
_cell.length_a   1.000
_cell.length_b   1.000
_cell.length_c   1.000
_cell.angle_alpha   90.00
_cell.angle_beta   90.00
_cell.angle_gamma   90.00
#
_symmetry.space_group_name_H-M   'P 1'
#
loop_
_entity.id
_entity.type
_entity.pdbx_description
1 polymer ?
#
loop_
_entity_poly.entity_id
_entity_poly.type
_entity_poly.pdbx_seq_one_letter_code
_entity_poly.pdbx_strand_id
1 'polypeptide(L)'
;MLEVLEIGENRQSGRCVQTDPGGKVSSAAADPPRSKTALALALKQALATTPLAKVTVSGLAAAAGVNRQTFYSHFSDVYDLARWVYTTEVANHIMAHASYDQWADGFSELLGYMADHHDQAYAVIRSLKHSELESFFYRSLREMMRVIVAELEGELKLQPADREFIIDHYTLVVLGHLLHWLATDMRENPYVLTERLEFVLHGGVRESLERFAARR
;
A
#
# COMPACT_ATOMS: atom_id res chain seq x y z
N MET A 1 -18.53 -1.77 -14.77
CA MET A 1 -18.30 -3.04 -15.49
C MET A 1 -17.40 -3.86 -14.60
N LEU A 2 -17.95 -4.84 -13.89
CA LEU A 2 -17.26 -5.70 -12.93
C LEU A 2 -17.78 -7.11 -13.19
N GLU A 3 -16.90 -8.02 -13.58
CA GLU A 3 -17.24 -9.44 -13.74
C GLU A 3 -17.01 -10.16 -12.42
N VAL A 4 -17.99 -10.99 -12.05
CA VAL A 4 -17.88 -11.93 -10.93
C VAL A 4 -17.28 -13.22 -11.46
N LEU A 5 -16.19 -13.70 -10.85
CA LEU A 5 -15.63 -15.02 -11.14
C LEU A 5 -16.01 -16.00 -10.03
N GLU A 6 -16.67 -17.09 -10.43
CA GLU A 6 -17.23 -18.10 -9.53
C GLU A 6 -16.16 -19.06 -8.98
N ILE A 7 -16.46 -19.69 -7.85
CA ILE A 7 -15.56 -20.58 -7.12
C ILE A 7 -15.79 -22.02 -7.59
N GLY A 8 -14.81 -22.62 -8.27
CA GLY A 8 -14.86 -24.03 -8.70
C GLY A 8 -14.09 -24.97 -7.77
N GLU A 9 -14.81 -25.80 -7.01
CA GLU A 9 -14.21 -26.94 -6.30
C GLU A 9 -13.74 -28.03 -7.28
N ASN A 10 -12.56 -28.64 -7.04
CA ASN A 10 -12.33 -30.02 -7.53
C ASN A 10 -11.35 -30.85 -6.69
N ARG A 11 -11.94 -31.78 -5.92
CA ARG A 11 -11.47 -33.11 -5.47
C ARG A 11 -9.97 -33.44 -5.49
N GLN A 12 -9.45 -33.80 -4.32
CA GLN A 12 -8.27 -34.66 -4.17
C GLN A 12 -8.57 -36.13 -4.56
N SER A 13 -7.63 -36.82 -5.22
CA SER A 13 -7.21 -38.24 -4.99
C SER A 13 -6.53 -38.85 -6.23
N GLY A 14 -5.37 -39.50 -6.07
CA GLY A 14 -4.67 -40.23 -7.14
C GLY A 14 -3.17 -40.43 -6.84
N ARG A 15 -2.64 -41.65 -6.96
CA ARG A 15 -1.30 -42.05 -6.41
C ARG A 15 -0.21 -42.28 -7.49
N CYS A 16 1.02 -42.39 -6.97
CA CYS A 16 2.19 -43.14 -7.48
C CYS A 16 3.18 -42.46 -8.47
N VAL A 17 4.40 -42.17 -7.95
CA VAL A 17 5.69 -42.86 -8.24
C VAL A 17 5.79 -43.47 -9.66
N GLN A 18 6.79 -43.19 -10.51
CA GLN A 18 8.26 -43.06 -10.31
C GLN A 18 8.81 -41.93 -11.25
N THR A 19 10.09 -41.55 -11.44
CA THR A 19 11.45 -42.07 -11.15
C THR A 19 12.35 -40.95 -10.52
N ASP A 20 13.70 -40.79 -10.59
CA ASP A 20 14.88 -41.48 -11.19
C ASP A 20 16.19 -41.08 -10.43
N PRO A 21 17.31 -41.83 -10.50
CA PRO A 21 18.54 -41.53 -9.74
C PRO A 21 19.60 -40.78 -10.58
N GLY A 22 19.53 -39.45 -10.63
CA GLY A 22 20.50 -38.60 -11.34
C GLY A 22 20.84 -37.30 -10.61
N GLY A 23 22.09 -37.15 -10.16
CA GLY A 23 22.49 -36.04 -9.28
C GLY A 23 22.61 -34.68 -9.96
N LYS A 24 21.62 -33.79 -9.74
CA LYS A 24 21.80 -32.32 -9.73
C LYS A 24 20.72 -31.68 -8.85
N VAL A 25 21.08 -31.33 -7.61
CA VAL A 25 20.21 -30.51 -6.74
C VAL A 25 20.26 -29.07 -7.24
N SER A 26 19.42 -28.74 -8.22
CA SER A 26 19.12 -27.35 -8.57
C SER A 26 18.27 -26.77 -7.45
N SER A 27 18.92 -26.17 -6.44
CA SER A 27 18.25 -25.59 -5.29
C SER A 27 17.59 -24.27 -5.67
N ALA A 28 16.47 -24.36 -6.38
CA ALA A 28 15.50 -23.28 -6.53
C ALA A 28 14.69 -23.11 -5.22
N ALA A 29 15.39 -22.92 -4.11
CA ALA A 29 14.77 -22.52 -2.86
C ALA A 29 14.29 -21.06 -3.00
N ALA A 30 13.06 -20.78 -2.58
CA ALA A 30 12.56 -19.41 -2.54
C ALA A 30 13.39 -18.59 -1.55
N ASP A 31 14.08 -17.55 -2.04
CA ASP A 31 14.93 -16.69 -1.22
C ASP A 31 14.10 -16.07 -0.07
N PRO A 32 14.51 -16.19 1.20
CA PRO A 32 13.67 -15.84 2.34
C PRO A 32 13.46 -14.32 2.42
N PRO A 33 12.39 -13.83 3.11
CA PRO A 33 12.05 -12.40 3.23
C PRO A 33 13.20 -11.47 3.69
N ARG A 34 14.22 -12.04 4.34
CA ARG A 34 15.46 -11.36 4.75
C ARG A 34 16.21 -10.73 3.57
N SER A 35 16.26 -11.39 2.41
CA SER A 35 16.94 -10.86 1.21
C SER A 35 16.24 -9.59 0.68
N LYS A 36 14.92 -9.64 0.54
CA LYS A 36 14.09 -8.51 0.13
C LYS A 36 14.18 -7.32 1.10
N THR A 37 14.23 -7.62 2.40
CA THR A 37 14.39 -6.61 3.47
C THR A 37 15.80 -6.01 3.50
N ALA A 38 16.85 -6.80 3.26
CA ALA A 38 18.23 -6.32 3.16
C ALA A 38 18.41 -5.38 1.95
N LEU A 39 17.80 -5.72 0.80
CA LEU A 39 17.77 -4.85 -0.37
C LEU A 39 17.02 -3.53 -0.11
N ALA A 40 15.90 -3.56 0.63
CA ALA A 40 15.21 -2.34 1.06
C ALA A 40 16.08 -1.44 1.95
N LEU A 41 16.77 -2.02 2.94
CA LEU A 41 17.68 -1.28 3.81
C LEU A 41 18.85 -0.66 3.02
N ALA A 42 19.46 -1.44 2.12
CA ALA A 42 20.53 -0.97 1.25
C ALA A 42 20.07 0.18 0.33
N LEU A 43 18.84 0.13 -0.19
CA LEU A 43 18.30 1.24 -0.99
C LEU A 43 18.11 2.50 -0.15
N LYS A 44 17.50 2.41 1.03
CA LYS A 44 17.30 3.60 1.89
C LYS A 44 18.63 4.23 2.33
N GLN A 45 19.64 3.40 2.64
CA GLN A 45 21.00 3.85 2.93
C GLN A 45 21.67 4.53 1.72
N ALA A 46 21.44 4.02 0.50
CA ALA A 46 21.92 4.67 -0.71
C ALA A 46 21.23 6.02 -0.98
N LEU A 47 19.89 6.08 -0.87
CA LEU A 47 19.10 7.29 -1.12
C LEU A 47 19.42 8.45 -0.17
N ALA A 48 19.90 8.16 1.04
CA ALA A 48 20.39 9.18 1.98
C ALA A 48 21.60 9.99 1.47
N THR A 49 22.29 9.54 0.41
CA THR A 49 23.46 10.24 -0.18
C THR A 49 23.47 10.29 -1.71
N THR A 50 22.70 9.43 -2.38
CA THR A 50 22.79 9.15 -3.81
C THR A 50 21.41 9.19 -4.45
N PRO A 51 21.13 10.13 -5.39
CA PRO A 51 19.85 10.19 -6.10
C PRO A 51 19.54 8.87 -6.81
N LEU A 52 18.26 8.45 -6.80
CA LEU A 52 17.79 7.15 -7.29
C LEU A 52 18.35 6.78 -8.69
N ALA A 53 18.40 7.74 -9.62
CA ALA A 53 18.91 7.55 -10.98
C ALA A 53 20.42 7.23 -11.08
N LYS A 54 21.19 7.36 -9.98
CA LYS A 54 22.60 6.96 -9.87
C LYS A 54 22.81 5.66 -9.07
N VAL A 55 21.78 5.15 -8.40
CA VAL A 55 21.83 3.90 -7.64
C VAL A 55 21.88 2.72 -8.62
N THR A 56 22.70 1.70 -8.34
CA THR A 56 22.90 0.56 -9.26
C THR A 56 22.60 -0.78 -8.58
N VAL A 57 22.07 -1.74 -9.35
CA VAL A 57 21.83 -3.12 -8.90
C VAL A 57 23.09 -3.76 -8.29
N SER A 58 24.27 -3.52 -8.88
CA SER A 58 25.54 -4.04 -8.37
C SER A 58 25.89 -3.48 -6.99
N GLY A 59 25.69 -2.17 -6.77
CA GLY A 59 25.94 -1.53 -5.49
C GLY A 59 24.96 -1.98 -4.40
N LEU A 60 23.67 -2.06 -4.74
CA LEU A 60 22.62 -2.54 -3.82
C LEU A 60 22.82 -4.00 -3.42
N ALA A 61 23.13 -4.88 -4.37
CA ALA A 61 23.41 -6.28 -4.09
C ALA A 61 24.60 -6.43 -3.13
N ALA A 62 25.72 -5.74 -3.41
CA ALA A 62 26.89 -5.74 -2.55
C ALA A 62 26.60 -5.21 -1.13
N ALA A 63 25.89 -4.08 -1.02
CA ALA A 63 25.52 -3.49 0.28
C ALA A 63 24.55 -4.36 1.09
N ALA A 64 23.64 -5.08 0.42
CA ALA A 64 22.73 -6.04 1.05
C ALA A 64 23.36 -7.41 1.33
N GLY A 65 24.63 -7.63 0.96
CA GLY A 65 25.32 -8.92 1.14
C GLY A 65 24.81 -10.05 0.22
N VAL A 66 24.14 -9.71 -0.89
CA VAL A 66 23.57 -10.68 -1.84
C VAL A 66 24.26 -10.61 -3.21
N ASN A 67 24.05 -11.64 -4.03
CA ASN A 67 24.50 -11.64 -5.42
C ASN A 67 23.46 -10.98 -6.35
N ARG A 68 23.84 -10.63 -7.58
CA ARG A 68 22.92 -9.98 -8.54
C ARG A 68 21.76 -10.87 -9.00
N GLN A 69 21.88 -12.20 -8.99
CA GLN A 69 20.77 -13.10 -9.32
C GLN A 69 19.68 -13.05 -8.24
N THR A 70 20.07 -12.95 -6.96
CA THR A 70 19.15 -12.71 -5.82
C THR A 70 18.52 -11.31 -5.82
N PHE A 71 19.05 -10.34 -6.57
CA PHE A 71 18.30 -9.12 -6.88
C PHE A 71 17.21 -9.40 -7.91
N TYR A 72 17.59 -9.98 -9.05
CA TYR A 72 16.67 -10.22 -10.18
C TYR A 72 15.63 -11.32 -9.94
N SER A 73 15.74 -12.11 -8.88
CA SER A 73 14.68 -13.00 -8.40
C SER A 73 13.54 -12.27 -7.68
N HIS A 74 13.75 -11.02 -7.25
CA HIS A 74 12.77 -10.22 -6.50
C HIS A 74 12.31 -8.95 -7.21
N PHE A 75 13.14 -8.35 -8.06
CA PHE A 75 12.89 -7.04 -8.70
C PHE A 75 13.48 -6.97 -10.10
N SER A 76 12.77 -6.34 -11.05
CA SER A 76 13.31 -6.13 -12.42
C SER A 76 14.51 -5.19 -12.44
N ASP A 77 14.46 -4.14 -11.62
CA ASP A 77 15.40 -3.01 -11.64
C ASP A 77 15.33 -2.21 -10.33
N VAL A 78 16.10 -1.12 -10.26
CA VAL A 78 16.23 -0.26 -9.07
C VAL A 78 14.95 0.53 -8.76
N TYR A 79 14.18 0.93 -9.78
CA TYR A 79 12.88 1.59 -9.59
C TYR A 79 11.83 0.60 -9.11
N ASP A 80 11.93 -0.67 -9.49
CA ASP A 80 11.02 -1.73 -9.01
C ASP A 80 11.19 -2.01 -7.51
N LEU A 81 12.43 -2.08 -7.04
CA LEU A 81 12.73 -2.07 -5.61
C LEU A 81 12.23 -0.78 -4.94
N ALA A 82 12.48 0.40 -5.52
CA ALA A 82 12.06 1.67 -4.95
C ALA A 82 10.52 1.81 -4.83
N ARG A 83 9.78 1.40 -5.86
CA ARG A 83 8.31 1.29 -5.84
C ARG A 83 7.87 0.39 -4.70
N TRP A 84 8.45 -0.81 -4.57
CA TRP A 84 8.05 -1.74 -3.51
C TRP A 84 8.36 -1.22 -2.10
N VAL A 85 9.54 -0.62 -1.88
CA VAL A 85 9.90 -0.03 -0.58
C VAL A 85 8.92 1.09 -0.22
N TYR A 86 8.76 2.07 -1.10
CA TYR A 86 7.90 3.24 -0.88
C TYR A 86 6.43 2.84 -0.65
N THR A 87 5.86 1.99 -1.50
CA THR A 87 4.47 1.52 -1.33
C THR A 87 4.27 0.68 -0.08
N THR A 88 5.29 -0.09 0.36
CA THR A 88 5.25 -0.81 1.63
C THR A 88 5.27 0.15 2.82
N GLU A 89 6.14 1.16 2.81
CA GLU A 89 6.25 2.13 3.92
C GLU A 89 5.02 3.02 4.03
N VAL A 90 4.51 3.52 2.90
CA VAL A 90 3.26 4.31 2.86
C VAL A 90 2.05 3.46 3.31
N ALA A 91 1.93 2.20 2.88
CA ALA A 91 0.85 1.33 3.32
C ALA A 91 0.95 0.98 4.82
N ASN A 92 2.16 0.76 5.33
CA ASN A 92 2.38 0.52 6.76
C ASN A 92 2.02 1.76 7.59
N HIS A 93 2.36 2.97 7.13
CA HIS A 93 1.98 4.23 7.79
C HIS A 93 0.45 4.39 7.83
N ILE A 94 -0.23 4.25 6.69
CA ILE A 94 -1.70 4.31 6.59
C ILE A 94 -2.36 3.32 7.58
N MET A 95 -1.83 2.09 7.68
CA MET A 95 -2.40 1.08 8.60
C MET A 95 -2.01 1.27 10.07
N ALA A 96 -0.93 2.00 10.39
CA ALA A 96 -0.52 2.27 11.77
C ALA A 96 -1.44 3.29 12.47
N HIS A 97 -2.16 4.12 11.70
CA HIS A 97 -3.11 5.13 12.18
C HIS A 97 -4.56 4.80 11.81
N ALA A 98 -4.86 3.50 11.60
CA ALA A 98 -6.18 3.02 11.17
C ALA A 98 -7.21 2.95 12.32
N SER A 99 -7.51 4.10 12.92
CA SER A 99 -8.55 4.28 13.95
C SER A 99 -9.25 5.63 13.79
N TYR A 100 -10.48 5.74 14.29
CA TYR A 100 -11.31 6.95 14.15
C TYR A 100 -10.67 8.19 14.79
N ASP A 101 -9.92 8.02 15.88
CA ASP A 101 -9.29 9.12 16.62
C ASP A 101 -7.89 9.50 16.08
N GLN A 102 -7.27 8.71 15.17
CA GLN A 102 -5.86 8.90 14.75
C GLN A 102 -5.62 9.05 13.24
N TRP A 103 -6.63 8.77 12.40
CA TRP A 103 -6.45 8.83 10.93
C TRP A 103 -6.03 10.22 10.44
N ALA A 104 -6.48 11.29 11.10
CA ALA A 104 -6.15 12.67 10.75
C ALA A 104 -4.66 12.95 10.97
N ASP A 105 -4.15 12.76 12.19
CA ASP A 105 -2.71 12.86 12.50
C ASP A 105 -1.87 12.01 11.56
N GLY A 106 -2.25 10.75 11.34
CA GLY A 106 -1.56 9.83 10.44
C GLY A 106 -1.52 10.29 8.98
N PHE A 107 -2.61 10.88 8.49
CA PHE A 107 -2.68 11.46 7.16
C PHE A 107 -1.83 12.74 7.04
N SER A 108 -1.84 13.60 8.06
CA SER A 108 -0.97 14.79 8.13
C SER A 108 0.51 14.42 8.16
N GLU A 109 0.91 13.43 8.96
CA GLU A 109 2.28 12.91 9.01
C GLU A 109 2.71 12.32 7.65
N LEU A 110 1.83 11.56 6.99
CA LEU A 110 2.10 10.98 5.68
C LEU A 110 2.30 12.06 4.60
N LEU A 111 1.41 13.06 4.56
CA LEU A 111 1.52 14.21 3.66
C LEU A 111 2.80 15.03 3.95
N GLY A 112 3.12 15.24 5.24
CA GLY A 112 4.37 15.89 5.68
C GLY A 112 5.61 15.15 5.20
N TYR A 113 5.69 13.85 5.45
CA TYR A 113 6.79 13.01 4.99
C TYR A 113 6.98 13.06 3.46
N MET A 114 5.89 13.02 2.69
CA MET A 114 5.96 13.13 1.22
C MET A 114 6.42 14.51 0.73
N ALA A 115 6.06 15.59 1.44
CA ALA A 115 6.51 16.95 1.13
C ALA A 115 7.98 17.17 1.48
N ASP A 116 8.42 16.75 2.68
CA ASP A 116 9.82 16.86 3.12
C ASP A 116 10.78 16.05 2.24
N HIS A 117 10.30 14.94 1.67
CA HIS A 117 11.06 14.06 0.78
C HIS A 117 10.65 14.20 -0.70
N HIS A 118 10.13 15.37 -1.11
CA HIS A 118 9.53 15.64 -2.42
C HIS A 118 10.26 14.96 -3.59
N ASP A 119 11.56 15.25 -3.83
CA ASP A 119 12.34 14.65 -4.92
C ASP A 119 12.30 13.10 -4.94
N GLN A 120 12.32 12.45 -3.77
CA GLN A 120 12.32 10.99 -3.66
C GLN A 120 10.92 10.41 -3.86
N ALA A 121 9.92 11.02 -3.21
CA ALA A 121 8.50 10.68 -3.41
C ALA A 121 8.12 10.85 -4.88
N TYR A 122 8.45 11.98 -5.50
CA TYR A 122 8.17 12.27 -6.90
C TYR A 122 8.92 11.36 -7.86
N ALA A 123 10.15 10.93 -7.56
CA ALA A 123 10.87 9.96 -8.38
C ALA A 123 10.17 8.59 -8.42
N VAL A 124 9.62 8.13 -7.30
CA VAL A 124 8.82 6.89 -7.27
C VAL A 124 7.45 7.10 -7.90
N ILE A 125 6.75 8.19 -7.57
CA ILE A 125 5.41 8.51 -8.06
C ILE A 125 5.39 8.69 -9.59
N ARG A 126 6.38 9.38 -10.21
CA ARG A 126 6.54 9.45 -11.67
C ARG A 126 6.94 8.13 -12.33
N SER A 127 7.42 7.13 -11.57
CA SER A 127 7.72 5.80 -12.11
C SER A 127 6.50 4.87 -12.19
N LEU A 128 5.37 5.28 -11.58
CA LEU A 128 4.08 4.60 -11.64
C LEU A 128 3.20 5.25 -12.73
N LYS A 129 2.33 4.48 -13.37
CA LYS A 129 1.21 5.05 -14.13
C LYS A 129 0.18 5.63 -13.15
N HIS A 130 -0.58 6.65 -13.58
CA HIS A 130 -1.66 7.24 -12.76
C HIS A 130 -2.59 6.18 -12.17
N SER A 131 -3.05 5.24 -13.00
CA SER A 131 -3.92 4.13 -12.59
C SER A 131 -3.28 3.17 -11.58
N GLU A 132 -1.95 3.01 -11.59
CA GLU A 132 -1.22 2.16 -10.64
C GLU A 132 -1.07 2.85 -9.29
N LEU A 133 -0.80 4.16 -9.30
CA LEU A 133 -0.75 5.03 -8.11
C LEU A 133 -2.13 5.14 -7.43
N GLU A 134 -3.16 5.42 -8.22
CA GLU A 134 -4.56 5.50 -7.80
C GLU A 134 -5.06 4.15 -7.24
N SER A 135 -4.79 3.04 -7.95
CA SER A 135 -5.11 1.69 -7.46
C SER A 135 -4.30 1.28 -6.22
N PHE A 136 -3.13 1.86 -5.99
CA PHE A 136 -2.38 1.66 -4.75
C PHE A 136 -3.05 2.38 -3.58
N PHE A 137 -3.19 3.70 -3.67
CA PHE A 137 -3.75 4.51 -2.58
C PHE A 137 -5.21 4.14 -2.28
N TYR A 138 -6.03 3.85 -3.30
CA TYR A 138 -7.40 3.37 -3.09
C TYR A 138 -7.43 2.13 -2.19
N ARG A 139 -6.61 1.11 -2.49
CA ARG A 139 -6.57 -0.12 -1.67
C ARG A 139 -6.10 0.15 -0.25
N SER A 140 -5.00 0.88 -0.06
CA SER A 140 -4.49 1.18 1.29
C SER A 140 -5.48 1.99 2.14
N LEU A 141 -6.08 3.04 1.57
CA LEU A 141 -7.10 3.84 2.26
C LEU A 141 -8.38 3.05 2.51
N ARG A 142 -8.77 2.12 1.62
CA ARG A 142 -9.94 1.24 1.83
C ARG A 142 -9.71 0.22 2.93
N GLU A 143 -8.51 -0.32 3.10
CA GLU A 143 -8.20 -1.20 4.24
C GLU A 143 -8.26 -0.40 5.55
N MET A 144 -7.71 0.82 5.60
CA MET A 144 -7.84 1.74 6.75
C MET A 144 -9.31 2.04 7.07
N MET A 145 -10.11 2.42 6.06
CA MET A 145 -11.54 2.71 6.25
C MET A 145 -12.36 1.50 6.68
N ARG A 146 -11.98 0.26 6.31
CA ARG A 146 -12.64 -0.95 6.84
C ARG A 146 -12.44 -1.11 8.35
N VAL A 147 -11.26 -0.75 8.88
CA VAL A 147 -10.99 -0.80 10.32
C VAL A 147 -11.79 0.28 11.05
N ILE A 148 -11.73 1.53 10.57
CA ILE A 148 -12.49 2.67 11.14
C ILE A 148 -14.00 2.40 11.12
N VAL A 149 -14.52 1.81 10.04
CA VAL A 149 -15.95 1.42 9.99
C VAL A 149 -16.25 0.29 10.98
N ALA A 150 -15.41 -0.75 11.10
CA ALA A 150 -15.62 -1.83 12.06
C ALA A 150 -15.55 -1.36 13.54
N GLU A 151 -14.71 -0.36 13.83
CA GLU A 151 -14.61 0.31 15.14
C GLU A 151 -15.90 1.07 15.50
N LEU A 152 -16.49 1.79 14.53
CA LEU A 152 -17.68 2.62 14.74
C LEU A 152 -19.01 1.87 14.64
N GLU A 153 -19.05 0.75 13.90
CA GLU A 153 -20.24 -0.04 13.59
C GLU A 153 -20.86 -0.73 14.83
N GLY A 154 -20.04 -1.25 15.74
CA GLY A 154 -20.50 -1.78 17.03
C GLY A 154 -21.57 -2.88 16.90
N GLU A 155 -22.77 -2.62 17.43
CA GLU A 155 -23.93 -3.53 17.36
C GLU A 155 -24.95 -3.16 16.26
N LEU A 156 -24.64 -2.17 15.40
CA LEU A 156 -25.55 -1.73 14.34
C LEU A 156 -25.78 -2.84 13.30
N LYS A 157 -27.00 -2.88 12.76
CA LYS A 157 -27.42 -3.89 11.77
C LYS A 157 -27.59 -3.23 10.40
N LEU A 158 -26.51 -3.22 9.62
CA LEU A 158 -26.48 -2.73 8.25
C LEU A 158 -26.64 -3.87 7.24
N GLN A 159 -27.08 -3.54 6.02
CA GLN A 159 -26.90 -4.43 4.87
C GLN A 159 -25.43 -4.39 4.44
N PRO A 160 -24.82 -5.53 4.02
CA PRO A 160 -23.43 -5.55 3.55
C PRO A 160 -23.15 -4.57 2.40
N ALA A 161 -24.12 -4.34 1.51
CA ALA A 161 -23.99 -3.38 0.41
C ALA A 161 -23.91 -1.92 0.89
N ASP A 162 -24.70 -1.54 1.90
CA ASP A 162 -24.67 -0.19 2.48
C ASP A 162 -23.37 0.04 3.25
N ARG A 163 -22.89 -0.98 3.98
CA ARG A 163 -21.61 -0.98 4.69
C ARG A 163 -20.44 -0.74 3.74
N GLU A 164 -20.36 -1.50 2.65
CA GLU A 164 -19.30 -1.32 1.64
C GLU A 164 -19.44 0.02 0.90
N PHE A 165 -20.66 0.52 0.66
CA PHE A 165 -20.87 1.86 0.11
C PHE A 165 -20.35 2.98 1.04
N ILE A 166 -20.53 2.86 2.36
CA ILE A 166 -19.94 3.80 3.34
C ILE A 166 -18.41 3.76 3.26
N ILE A 167 -17.81 2.56 3.26
CA ILE A 167 -16.35 2.37 3.14
C ILE A 167 -15.84 3.03 1.84
N ASP A 168 -16.48 2.76 0.71
CA ASP A 168 -16.08 3.32 -0.59
C ASP A 168 -16.26 4.84 -0.65
N HIS A 169 -17.34 5.38 -0.11
CA HIS A 169 -17.61 6.82 -0.08
C HIS A 169 -16.49 7.59 0.63
N TYR A 170 -16.18 7.25 1.88
CA TYR A 170 -15.16 7.94 2.67
C TYR A 170 -13.74 7.68 2.11
N THR A 171 -13.46 6.47 1.59
CA THR A 171 -12.20 6.17 0.88
C THR A 171 -12.01 7.09 -0.32
N LEU A 172 -13.05 7.26 -1.16
CA LEU A 172 -12.99 8.09 -2.38
C LEU A 172 -12.84 9.59 -2.07
N VAL A 173 -13.45 10.08 -0.98
CA VAL A 173 -13.28 11.49 -0.56
C VAL A 173 -11.84 11.77 -0.15
N VAL A 174 -11.24 10.94 0.72
CA VAL A 174 -9.84 11.13 1.15
C VAL A 174 -8.86 10.93 -0.02
N LEU A 175 -9.09 9.90 -0.86
CA LEU A 175 -8.29 9.65 -2.06
C LEU A 175 -8.33 10.83 -3.05
N GLY A 176 -9.51 11.43 -3.26
CA GLY A 176 -9.66 12.57 -4.17
C GLY A 176 -8.84 13.78 -3.74
N HIS A 177 -8.79 14.08 -2.44
CA HIS A 177 -7.98 15.16 -1.89
C HIS A 177 -6.48 14.84 -1.98
N LEU A 178 -6.07 13.61 -1.66
CA LEU A 178 -4.68 13.15 -1.80
C LEU A 178 -4.19 13.26 -3.25
N LEU A 179 -4.97 12.76 -4.22
CA LEU A 179 -4.62 12.84 -5.64
C LEU A 179 -4.61 14.28 -6.16
N HIS A 180 -5.50 15.15 -5.67
CA HIS A 180 -5.47 16.58 -6.00
C HIS A 180 -4.22 17.27 -5.45
N TRP A 181 -3.84 16.99 -4.20
CA TRP A 181 -2.63 17.51 -3.57
C TRP A 181 -1.35 17.07 -4.32
N LEU A 182 -1.27 15.80 -4.72
CA LEU A 182 -0.18 15.29 -5.57
C LEU A 182 -0.18 15.95 -6.96
N ALA A 183 -1.34 16.10 -7.60
CA ALA A 183 -1.47 16.71 -8.93
C ALA A 183 -1.19 18.23 -8.94
N THR A 184 -1.34 18.90 -7.79
CA THR A 184 -1.02 20.32 -7.59
C THR A 184 0.41 20.55 -7.10
N ASP A 185 1.29 19.54 -7.17
CA ASP A 185 2.71 19.62 -6.78
C ASP A 185 2.92 19.88 -5.28
N MET A 186 2.11 19.20 -4.44
CA MET A 186 2.20 19.18 -2.97
C MET A 186 2.08 20.57 -2.29
N ARG A 187 1.44 21.53 -2.96
CA ARG A 187 1.49 22.97 -2.59
C ARG A 187 0.71 23.36 -1.35
N GLU A 188 -0.38 22.68 -1.03
CA GLU A 188 -1.12 23.00 0.20
C GLU A 188 -0.41 22.38 1.41
N ASN A 189 -0.37 23.13 2.52
CA ASN A 189 0.30 22.65 3.72
C ASN A 189 -0.40 21.38 4.26
N PRO A 190 0.34 20.28 4.53
CA PRO A 190 -0.19 19.02 5.04
C PRO A 190 -1.18 19.14 6.21
N TYR A 191 -0.85 19.97 7.21
CA TYR A 191 -1.70 20.18 8.39
C TYR A 191 -3.00 20.90 8.01
N VAL A 192 -2.93 21.94 7.17
CA VAL A 192 -4.10 22.73 6.75
C VAL A 192 -5.06 21.93 5.84
N LEU A 193 -4.53 21.03 5.01
CA LEU A 193 -5.35 20.11 4.22
C LEU A 193 -6.06 19.09 5.14
N THR A 194 -5.33 18.49 6.08
CA THR A 194 -5.88 17.53 7.05
C THR A 194 -6.91 18.17 7.98
N GLU A 195 -6.63 19.33 8.58
CA GLU A 195 -7.54 20.06 9.48
C GLU A 195 -8.90 20.30 8.83
N ARG A 196 -8.92 20.72 7.55
CA ARG A 196 -10.17 20.92 6.79
C ARG A 196 -10.87 19.61 6.47
N LEU A 197 -10.13 18.55 6.12
CA LEU A 197 -10.68 17.22 5.88
C LEU A 197 -11.32 16.66 7.15
N GLU A 198 -10.63 16.73 8.28
CA GLU A 198 -11.15 16.29 9.57
C GLU A 198 -12.40 17.08 9.94
N PHE A 199 -12.37 18.42 9.89
CA PHE A 199 -13.52 19.27 10.19
C PHE A 199 -14.76 18.95 9.34
N VAL A 200 -14.59 18.60 8.07
CA VAL A 200 -15.69 18.24 7.15
C VAL A 200 -16.18 16.80 7.35
N LEU A 201 -15.31 15.87 7.79
CA LEU A 201 -15.62 14.45 7.93
C LEU A 201 -15.97 14.02 9.37
N HIS A 202 -15.73 14.89 10.36
CA HIS A 202 -15.94 14.62 11.78
C HIS A 202 -17.37 14.15 12.07
N GLY A 203 -17.52 13.02 12.76
CA GLY A 203 -18.81 12.38 13.04
C GLY A 203 -19.50 11.72 11.83
N GLY A 204 -19.19 12.13 10.60
CA GLY A 204 -19.90 11.74 9.38
C GLY A 204 -19.98 10.23 9.15
N VAL A 205 -18.89 9.48 9.42
CA VAL A 205 -18.87 8.01 9.30
C VAL A 205 -19.88 7.36 10.26
N ARG A 206 -19.89 7.79 11.53
CA ARG A 206 -20.84 7.31 12.55
C ARG A 206 -22.28 7.66 12.18
N GLU A 207 -22.53 8.92 11.82
CA GLU A 207 -23.86 9.34 11.37
C GLU A 207 -24.35 8.55 10.14
N SER A 208 -23.44 8.21 9.22
CA SER A 208 -23.77 7.41 8.04
C SER A 208 -24.20 6.00 8.46
N LEU A 209 -23.44 5.35 9.33
CA LEU A 209 -23.75 4.02 9.86
C LEU A 209 -25.10 3.99 10.57
N GLU A 210 -25.38 4.97 11.43
CA GLU A 210 -26.64 5.10 12.16
C GLU A 210 -27.83 5.36 11.22
N ARG A 211 -27.69 6.25 10.23
CA ARG A 211 -28.72 6.55 9.22
C ARG A 211 -29.06 5.34 8.34
N PHE A 212 -28.06 4.54 7.95
CA PHE A 212 -28.30 3.31 7.19
C PHE A 212 -28.88 2.18 8.07
N ALA A 213 -28.43 2.00 9.31
CA ALA A 213 -29.01 1.02 10.24
C ALA A 213 -30.47 1.35 10.64
N ALA A 214 -30.86 2.62 10.60
CA ALA A 214 -32.25 3.05 10.81
C ALA A 214 -33.17 2.80 9.59
N ARG A 215 -32.59 2.57 8.40
CA ARG A 215 -33.32 2.43 7.13
C ARG A 215 -33.87 1.00 6.96
N ARG A 216 -35.15 0.83 7.30
CA ARG A 216 -35.92 -0.39 7.04
C ARG A 216 -36.62 -0.35 5.69
#